data_AF-A0A8H7VBJ1-F1
#
_entry.id   AF-A0A8H7VBJ1-F1
#
_cell.length_a   1.000
_cell.length_b   1.000
_cell.length_c   1.000
_cell.angle_alpha   90.00
_cell.angle_beta   90.00
_cell.angle_gamma   90.00
#
_symmetry.space_group_name_H-M   'P 1'
#
loop_
_entity.id
_entity.type
_entity.pdbx_description
1 polymer ?
#
loop_
_entity_poly.entity_id
_entity_poly.type
_entity_poly.pdbx_seq_one_letter_code
_entity_poly.pdbx_strand_id
1 'polypeptide(L)'
;MGMFWDSVPSEYCDSGLKHMALGQYGCAIKKFTQGAYQNHAESQFNLAKIYKFGFGLECDQEIAMYWFKESLKNGYLEAGFFIGCTYYHGNKTIEKSYKEAYLYLKSVSGPWGAFASDFIGTMFFEGGYGIEKDYSRALAWFVKYSRSIVEKHFYTIGVMYAEGGFGLQKDFRASATWFKRINSLVDYQSGVLGSLYFIGGYGLERDYHAALRYWSKNIESNGLENNLGILYTLRDDEEHDFIKAMSWFEKTDLYFLAAGIFYEKGLGVDKNGVKAMRFYEQVPNKEKQYALVRMGLLHQKGLGTPQDFQKAFECYETALEMEGNDADLGDAMACLGVLYRHGSGVTKSQSKAIEYFQKAVDLKSLYGYNCMGDAYKYGCGVDIDHKKAFQWYEKCVNCYDNTVRFWEKDFKLPLRFCDEGWLNIGIMYFHGLGTHIDKEVAWAYLKKASKFGNDAAQNYIDQIDNDPFVNTTTIQASNILIHAQNSEVQDANSPDNFSEVHTFSHTDDVDAAISARQETIDRMILLAEMKCDPKSPYQICILIPKKRWF
;
A
#
# COMPACT_ATOMS: atom_id res chain seq x y z
N MET A 1 80.54 12.15 7.66
CA MET A 1 79.34 13.02 7.82
C MET A 1 78.12 12.15 7.52
N GLY A 2 77.45 11.65 8.55
CA GLY A 2 76.20 10.92 8.41
C GLY A 2 75.04 11.89 8.20
N MET A 3 74.21 11.63 7.20
CA MET A 3 72.94 12.33 7.02
C MET A 3 71.89 11.64 7.90
N PHE A 4 71.53 12.28 9.01
CA PHE A 4 70.31 12.00 9.75
C PHE A 4 69.11 12.38 8.87
N TRP A 5 68.41 11.38 8.33
CA TRP A 5 67.01 11.52 7.96
C TRP A 5 66.20 10.86 9.08
N ASP A 6 66.07 11.57 10.19
CA ASP A 6 65.17 11.18 11.27
C ASP A 6 63.72 11.17 10.75
N SER A 7 62.96 10.20 11.24
CA SER A 7 61.52 10.01 11.03
C SER A 7 60.68 11.03 11.81
N VAL A 8 60.98 12.32 11.67
CA VAL A 8 60.37 13.44 12.43
C VAL A 8 58.86 13.68 12.15
N PRO A 9 58.27 13.38 10.97
CA PRO A 9 56.88 13.76 10.70
C PRO A 9 55.81 13.12 11.62
N SER A 10 56.00 11.88 12.11
CA SER A 10 55.00 11.20 12.95
C SER A 10 54.95 11.76 14.37
N GLU A 11 56.08 12.19 14.93
CA GLU A 11 56.18 12.64 16.32
C GLU A 11 55.30 13.87 16.61
N TYR A 12 55.20 14.80 15.64
CA TYR A 12 54.31 15.96 15.74
C TYR A 12 52.83 15.57 15.71
N CYS A 13 52.46 14.58 14.90
CA CYS A 13 51.09 14.10 14.80
C CYS A 13 50.66 13.38 16.08
N ASP A 14 51.49 12.45 16.55
CA ASP A 14 51.22 11.65 17.76
C ASP A 14 51.15 12.54 19.01
N SER A 15 52.08 13.51 19.11
CA SER A 15 52.05 14.53 20.16
C SER A 15 50.80 15.41 20.08
N GLY A 16 50.41 15.83 18.87
CA GLY A 16 49.20 16.62 18.63
C GLY A 16 47.92 15.89 19.04
N LEU A 17 47.79 14.62 18.64
CA LEU A 17 46.66 13.75 19.00
C LEU A 17 46.56 13.55 20.52
N LYS A 18 47.70 13.36 21.20
CA LYS A 18 47.75 13.27 22.66
C LYS A 18 47.25 14.54 23.35
N HIS A 19 47.69 15.72 22.88
CA HIS A 19 47.18 16.99 23.41
C HIS A 19 45.70 17.20 23.12
N MET A 20 45.22 16.75 21.95
CA MET A 20 43.81 16.82 21.57
C MET A 20 42.92 15.96 22.49
N ALA A 21 43.36 14.75 22.83
CA ALA A 21 42.68 13.88 23.79
C ALA A 21 42.63 14.46 25.21
N LEU A 22 43.61 15.28 25.58
CA LEU A 22 43.68 15.98 26.87
C LEU A 22 42.95 17.33 26.89
N GLY A 23 42.26 17.72 25.81
CA GLY A 23 41.59 19.02 25.68
C GLY A 23 42.55 20.22 25.60
N GLN A 24 43.84 19.98 25.39
CA GLN A 24 44.89 21.01 25.31
C GLN A 24 45.01 21.56 23.89
N TYR A 25 43.93 22.16 23.39
CA TYR A 25 43.79 22.53 21.98
C TYR A 25 44.90 23.47 21.48
N GLY A 26 45.35 24.45 22.28
CA GLY A 26 46.45 25.33 21.88
C GLY A 26 47.78 24.60 21.68
N CYS A 27 48.04 23.52 22.44
CA CYS A 27 49.23 22.69 22.26
C CYS A 27 49.07 21.76 21.05
N ALA A 28 47.88 21.19 20.87
CA ALA A 28 47.54 20.35 19.72
C ALA A 28 47.67 21.13 18.39
N ILE A 29 47.13 22.36 18.32
CA ILE A 29 47.24 23.25 17.17
C ILE A 29 48.71 23.47 16.81
N LYS A 30 49.54 23.88 17.79
CA LYS A 30 50.98 24.12 17.55
C LYS A 30 51.67 22.89 16.95
N LYS A 31 51.40 21.70 17.49
CA LYS A 31 51.99 20.44 17.02
C LYS A 31 51.51 20.07 15.62
N PHE A 32 50.21 20.15 15.36
CA PHE A 32 49.68 19.88 14.02
C PHE A 32 50.13 20.90 12.99
N THR A 33 50.24 22.19 13.34
CA THR A 33 50.81 23.23 12.46
C THR A 33 52.27 22.94 12.11
N GLN A 34 53.09 22.51 13.08
CA GLN A 34 54.49 22.13 12.82
C GLN A 34 54.59 20.95 11.84
N GLY A 35 53.80 19.89 12.06
CA GLY A 35 53.76 18.76 11.13
C GLY A 35 53.16 19.13 9.76
N ALA A 36 52.17 20.01 9.73
CA ALA A 36 51.49 20.43 8.51
C ALA A 36 52.42 21.20 7.54
N TYR A 37 53.27 22.09 8.07
CA TYR A 37 54.29 22.79 7.28
C TYR A 37 55.43 21.89 6.80
N GLN A 38 55.57 20.68 7.37
CA GLN A 38 56.50 19.65 6.91
C GLN A 38 55.84 18.68 5.91
N ASN A 39 54.67 19.02 5.38
CA ASN A 39 53.88 18.19 4.46
C ASN A 39 53.43 16.84 5.05
N HIS A 40 53.33 16.74 6.38
CA HIS A 40 52.81 15.53 7.01
C HIS A 40 51.28 15.45 6.86
N ALA A 41 50.81 14.50 6.06
CA ALA A 41 49.43 14.45 5.58
C ALA A 41 48.39 14.32 6.71
N GLU A 42 48.65 13.51 7.74
CA GLU A 42 47.74 13.33 8.87
C GLU A 42 47.70 14.54 9.81
N SER A 43 48.83 15.25 9.97
CA SER A 43 48.86 16.51 10.72
C SER A 43 48.08 17.62 10.01
N GLN A 44 48.16 17.68 8.67
CA GLN A 44 47.33 18.57 7.86
C GLN A 44 45.84 18.23 8.01
N PHE A 45 45.49 16.94 8.00
CA PHE A 45 44.11 16.48 8.20
C PHE A 45 43.56 16.89 9.58
N ASN A 46 44.31 16.65 10.65
CA ASN A 46 43.87 16.99 12.00
C ASN A 46 43.83 18.50 12.23
N LEU A 47 44.75 19.27 11.64
CA LEU A 47 44.66 20.73 11.62
C LEU A 47 43.41 21.22 10.90
N ALA A 48 43.08 20.63 9.75
CA ALA A 48 41.87 20.95 9.00
C ALA A 48 40.59 20.68 9.82
N LYS A 49 40.55 19.57 10.57
CA LYS A 49 39.45 19.27 11.50
C LYS A 49 39.31 20.33 12.60
N ILE A 50 40.43 20.84 13.13
CA ILE A 50 40.40 21.90 14.13
C ILE A 50 39.73 23.16 13.58
N TYR A 51 40.11 23.60 12.38
CA TYR A 51 39.47 24.74 11.72
C TYR A 51 38.01 24.49 11.34
N LYS A 52 37.66 23.25 10.96
CA LYS A 52 36.27 22.91 10.59
C LYS A 52 35.32 22.92 11.80
N PHE A 53 35.77 22.40 12.93
CA PHE A 53 34.93 22.17 14.12
C PHE A 53 35.15 23.19 15.26
N GLY A 54 36.16 24.06 15.16
CA GLY A 54 36.40 25.13 16.14
C GLY A 54 37.06 24.66 17.43
N PHE A 55 37.98 23.69 17.36
CA PHE A 55 38.66 23.18 18.56
C PHE A 55 39.75 24.14 19.04
N GLY A 56 39.40 25.07 19.94
CA GLY A 56 40.34 26.02 20.54
C GLY A 56 40.70 27.23 19.67
N LEU A 57 39.95 27.44 18.58
CA LEU A 57 39.99 28.61 17.70
C LEU A 57 38.63 28.82 17.02
N GLU A 58 38.42 29.96 16.36
CA GLU A 58 37.20 30.21 15.58
C GLU A 58 37.13 29.33 14.33
N CYS A 59 35.94 28.83 13.99
CA CYS A 59 35.76 27.99 12.81
C CYS A 59 36.07 28.77 11.52
N ASP A 60 36.91 28.19 10.67
CA ASP A 60 37.22 28.74 9.35
C ASP A 60 37.15 27.63 8.30
N GLN A 61 36.09 27.67 7.48
CA GLN A 61 35.86 26.64 6.48
C GLN A 61 36.79 26.73 5.27
N GLU A 62 37.35 27.91 4.98
CA GLU A 62 38.29 28.10 3.88
C GLU A 62 39.66 27.53 4.25
N ILE A 63 40.14 27.85 5.45
CA ILE A 63 41.40 27.30 5.97
C ILE A 63 41.26 25.78 6.17
N ALA A 64 40.12 25.30 6.66
CA ALA A 64 39.87 23.87 6.74
C ALA A 64 39.92 23.20 5.36
N MET A 65 39.25 23.78 4.36
CA MET A 65 39.26 23.26 2.98
C MET A 65 40.67 23.24 2.38
N TYR A 66 41.47 24.28 2.62
CA TYR A 66 42.87 24.33 2.20
C TYR A 66 43.68 23.15 2.78
N TRP A 67 43.63 22.97 4.11
CA TRP A 67 44.40 21.91 4.76
C TRP A 67 43.90 20.51 4.43
N PHE A 68 42.60 20.31 4.21
CA PHE A 68 42.10 19.03 3.70
C PHE A 68 42.64 18.73 2.30
N LYS A 69 42.70 19.72 1.39
CA LYS A 69 43.24 19.53 0.04
C LYS A 69 44.74 19.20 0.05
N GLU A 70 45.53 19.91 0.87
CA GLU A 70 46.95 19.58 1.03
C GLU A 70 47.16 18.20 1.65
N SER A 71 46.36 17.85 2.66
CA SER A 71 46.37 16.52 3.28
C SER A 71 46.09 15.40 2.27
N LEU A 72 45.06 15.57 1.43
CA LEU A 72 44.73 14.63 0.38
C LEU A 72 45.86 14.49 -0.65
N LYS A 73 46.44 15.62 -1.08
CA LYS A 73 47.56 15.67 -2.01
C LYS A 73 48.80 14.94 -1.48
N ASN A 74 49.01 14.98 -0.17
CA ASN A 74 50.10 14.28 0.53
C ASN A 74 49.75 12.82 0.92
N GLY A 75 48.63 12.28 0.42
CA GLY A 75 48.32 10.84 0.48
C GLY A 75 47.33 10.41 1.55
N TYR A 76 46.72 11.33 2.30
CA TYR A 76 45.71 10.99 3.32
C TYR A 76 44.30 10.99 2.72
N LEU A 77 43.84 9.83 2.26
CA LEU A 77 42.64 9.67 1.43
C LEU A 77 41.33 10.05 2.15
N GLU A 78 41.29 9.94 3.48
CA GLU A 78 40.16 10.29 4.32
C GLU A 78 39.83 11.78 4.27
N ALA A 79 40.81 12.64 3.95
CA ALA A 79 40.57 14.06 3.72
C ALA A 79 39.56 14.28 2.57
N GLY A 80 39.56 13.38 1.57
CA GLY A 80 38.61 13.38 0.46
C GLY A 80 37.14 13.33 0.91
N PHE A 81 36.85 12.64 2.03
CA PHE A 81 35.50 12.60 2.58
C PHE A 81 35.00 14.00 2.98
N PHE A 82 35.81 14.76 3.71
CA PHE A 82 35.44 16.08 4.22
C PHE A 82 35.35 17.13 3.11
N ILE A 83 36.22 17.03 2.11
CA ILE A 83 36.16 17.86 0.89
C ILE A 83 34.86 17.58 0.15
N GLY A 84 34.58 16.29 -0.10
CA GLY A 84 33.37 15.83 -0.77
C GLY A 84 32.09 16.29 -0.08
N CYS A 85 32.00 16.12 1.24
CA CYS A 85 30.87 16.60 2.04
C CYS A 85 30.67 18.11 1.97
N THR A 86 31.75 18.89 1.79
CA THR A 86 31.65 20.35 1.68
C THR A 86 31.05 20.74 0.33
N TYR A 87 31.46 20.10 -0.77
CA TYR A 87 30.81 20.28 -2.07
C TYR A 87 29.37 19.73 -2.11
N TYR A 88 29.08 18.66 -1.37
CA TYR A 88 27.73 18.07 -1.30
C TYR A 88 26.71 19.04 -0.68
N HIS A 89 27.07 19.73 0.40
CA HIS A 89 26.16 20.68 1.06
C HIS A 89 26.26 22.09 0.46
N GLY A 90 27.44 22.48 -0.04
CA GLY A 90 27.79 23.88 -0.27
C GLY A 90 27.93 24.66 1.04
N ASN A 91 28.49 25.86 0.96
CA ASN A 91 28.53 26.83 2.04
C ASN A 91 28.54 28.27 1.45
N LYS A 92 28.83 29.28 2.27
CA LYS A 92 28.83 30.69 1.83
C LYS A 92 29.87 30.99 0.73
N THR A 93 30.95 30.22 0.64
CA THR A 93 32.11 30.51 -0.21
C THR A 93 32.34 29.45 -1.29
N ILE A 94 31.77 28.26 -1.10
CA ILE A 94 31.87 27.10 -1.98
C ILE A 94 30.47 26.71 -2.40
N GLU A 95 30.17 26.84 -3.69
CA GLU A 95 28.89 26.43 -4.25
C GLU A 95 28.70 24.92 -4.15
N LYS A 96 27.44 24.51 -3.94
CA LYS A 96 27.04 23.10 -3.92
C LYS A 96 27.28 22.49 -5.31
N SER A 97 28.01 21.38 -5.35
CA SER A 97 28.36 20.64 -6.58
C SER A 97 28.44 19.14 -6.32
N TYR A 98 27.47 18.38 -6.83
CA TYR A 98 27.48 16.92 -6.76
C TYR A 98 28.58 16.32 -7.62
N LYS A 99 28.88 16.93 -8.77
CA LYS A 99 29.98 16.51 -9.63
C LYS A 99 31.32 16.53 -8.87
N GLU A 100 31.63 17.63 -8.20
CA GLU A 100 32.86 17.75 -7.41
C GLU A 100 32.81 16.83 -6.19
N ALA A 101 31.69 16.80 -5.45
CA ALA A 101 31.53 15.90 -4.31
C ALA A 101 31.81 14.43 -4.69
N TYR A 102 31.26 13.96 -5.80
CA TYR A 102 31.49 12.61 -6.30
C TYR A 102 32.96 12.32 -6.61
N LEU A 103 33.68 13.27 -7.22
CA LEU A 103 35.11 13.09 -7.54
C LEU A 103 35.95 12.82 -6.30
N TYR A 104 35.67 13.53 -5.19
CA TYR A 104 36.40 13.35 -3.93
C TYR A 104 35.90 12.14 -3.11
N LEU A 105 34.60 11.82 -3.17
CA LEU A 105 34.01 10.74 -2.36
C LEU A 105 34.28 9.35 -2.95
N LYS A 106 34.35 9.19 -4.28
CA LYS A 106 34.40 7.87 -4.93
C LYS A 106 35.64 7.03 -4.59
N SER A 107 36.73 7.68 -4.18
CA SER A 107 38.01 7.03 -3.84
C SER A 107 38.20 6.81 -2.33
N VAL A 108 37.26 7.27 -1.49
CA VAL A 108 37.32 7.07 -0.04
C VAL A 108 37.05 5.60 0.28
N SER A 109 37.86 5.00 1.14
CA SER A 109 37.77 3.60 1.54
C SER A 109 37.70 3.44 3.06
N GLY A 110 37.60 2.19 3.55
CA GLY A 110 37.48 1.91 4.98
C GLY A 110 36.16 2.41 5.59
N PRO A 111 36.12 2.73 6.90
CA PRO A 111 34.92 3.23 7.57
C PRO A 111 34.33 4.50 6.93
N TRP A 112 35.18 5.40 6.42
CA TRP A 112 34.75 6.60 5.71
C TRP A 112 34.16 6.30 4.32
N GLY A 113 34.56 5.19 3.70
CA GLY A 113 34.00 4.72 2.44
C GLY A 113 32.52 4.35 2.56
N ALA A 114 32.10 3.81 3.71
CA ALA A 114 30.69 3.53 4.00
C ALA A 114 29.86 4.81 4.04
N PHE A 115 30.32 5.84 4.77
CA PHE A 115 29.67 7.15 4.80
C PHE A 115 29.69 7.83 3.43
N ALA A 116 30.81 7.77 2.72
CA ALA A 116 30.92 8.33 1.37
C ALA A 116 29.90 7.70 0.40
N SER A 117 29.64 6.40 0.54
CA SER A 117 28.67 5.68 -0.27
C SER A 117 27.24 6.19 -0.11
N ASP A 118 26.85 6.60 1.11
CA ASP A 118 25.51 7.18 1.38
C ASP A 118 25.33 8.49 0.60
N PHE A 119 26.33 9.38 0.67
CA PHE A 119 26.33 10.62 -0.09
C PHE A 119 26.31 10.36 -1.59
N ILE A 120 27.13 9.42 -2.09
CA ILE A 120 27.17 9.10 -3.52
C ILE A 120 25.85 8.49 -4.00
N GLY A 121 25.30 7.53 -3.26
CA GLY A 121 24.01 6.94 -3.56
C GLY A 121 22.91 8.00 -3.62
N THR A 122 22.89 8.89 -2.62
CA THR A 122 21.93 10.01 -2.57
C THR A 122 22.12 11.00 -3.72
N MET A 123 23.36 11.34 -4.09
CA MET A 123 23.62 12.22 -5.26
C MET A 123 23.05 11.64 -6.56
N PHE A 124 23.23 10.34 -6.79
CA PHE A 124 22.68 9.69 -7.97
C PHE A 124 21.16 9.48 -7.87
N PHE A 125 20.61 9.32 -6.67
CA PHE A 125 19.16 9.22 -6.44
C PHE A 125 18.44 10.55 -6.70
N GLU A 126 18.98 11.65 -6.18
CA GLU A 126 18.40 13.00 -6.32
C GLU A 126 18.74 13.65 -7.66
N GLY A 127 19.93 13.40 -8.20
CA GLY A 127 20.50 14.13 -9.33
C GLY A 127 20.60 15.65 -9.09
N GLY A 128 20.97 16.38 -10.15
CA GLY A 128 21.26 17.82 -10.08
C GLY A 128 22.72 18.12 -9.75
N TYR A 129 23.05 19.42 -9.68
CA TYR A 129 24.40 19.93 -9.35
C TYR A 129 25.55 19.25 -10.12
N GLY A 130 25.31 18.98 -11.41
CA GLY A 130 26.29 18.38 -12.33
C GLY A 130 26.30 16.85 -12.37
N ILE A 131 25.36 16.16 -11.72
CA ILE A 131 25.11 14.72 -11.83
C ILE A 131 23.68 14.48 -12.30
N GLU A 132 23.48 13.60 -13.27
CA GLU A 132 22.16 13.15 -13.67
C GLU A 132 21.62 12.10 -12.70
N LYS A 133 20.30 12.07 -12.54
CA LYS A 133 19.62 11.02 -11.77
C LYS A 133 19.96 9.64 -12.39
N ASP A 134 20.50 8.74 -11.59
CA ASP A 134 20.82 7.37 -11.98
C ASP A 134 20.67 6.41 -10.80
N TYR A 135 19.50 5.84 -10.72
CA TYR A 135 19.09 4.98 -9.63
C TYR A 135 19.79 3.62 -9.61
N SER A 136 20.21 3.10 -10.77
CA SER A 136 21.02 1.87 -10.84
C SER A 136 22.38 2.08 -10.21
N ARG A 137 23.01 3.24 -10.47
CA ARG A 137 24.24 3.64 -9.77
C ARG A 137 23.97 3.91 -8.30
N ALA A 138 22.87 4.59 -7.95
CA ALA A 138 22.51 4.81 -6.55
C ALA A 138 22.41 3.50 -5.77
N LEU A 139 21.66 2.52 -6.31
CA LEU A 139 21.52 1.18 -5.75
C LEU A 139 22.87 0.46 -5.63
N ALA A 140 23.71 0.51 -6.67
CA ALA A 140 25.03 -0.11 -6.64
C ALA A 140 25.89 0.44 -5.50
N TRP A 141 25.85 1.76 -5.26
CA TRP A 141 26.54 2.38 -4.13
C TRP A 141 25.92 1.96 -2.81
N PHE A 142 24.59 2.02 -2.66
CA PHE A 142 23.93 1.60 -1.42
C PHE A 142 24.22 0.13 -1.06
N VAL A 143 24.25 -0.77 -2.06
CA VAL A 143 24.55 -2.21 -1.87
C VAL A 143 26.03 -2.43 -1.55
N LYS A 144 26.95 -1.70 -2.20
CA LYS A 144 28.42 -1.89 -2.08
C LYS A 144 28.92 -1.85 -0.64
N TYR A 145 28.32 -1.00 0.20
CA TYR A 145 28.70 -0.85 1.62
C TYR A 145 27.57 -1.26 2.59
N SER A 146 26.54 -1.94 2.10
CA SER A 146 25.42 -2.45 2.92
C SER A 146 25.84 -3.44 4.02
N ARG A 147 27.07 -3.98 3.95
CA ARG A 147 27.67 -4.83 5.00
C ARG A 147 28.20 -4.04 6.20
N SER A 148 28.47 -2.74 6.05
CA SER A 148 28.82 -1.85 7.17
C SER A 148 27.55 -1.13 7.65
N ILE A 149 26.74 -1.86 8.41
CA ILE A 149 25.74 -1.43 9.40
C ILE A 149 25.15 -0.01 9.21
N VAL A 150 24.37 0.20 8.15
CA VAL A 150 23.46 1.35 8.12
C VAL A 150 22.09 0.85 7.68
N GLU A 151 21.23 0.56 8.64
CA GLU A 151 19.88 0.00 8.39
C GLU A 151 19.01 0.87 7.47
N LYS A 152 19.27 2.19 7.44
CA LYS A 152 18.68 3.13 6.47
C LYS A 152 18.86 2.67 5.03
N HIS A 153 19.99 2.04 4.68
CA HIS A 153 20.23 1.53 3.34
C HIS A 153 19.30 0.37 3.00
N PHE A 154 19.09 -0.56 3.94
CA PHE A 154 18.15 -1.66 3.74
C PHE A 154 16.73 -1.14 3.53
N TYR A 155 16.34 -0.09 4.25
CA TYR A 155 15.04 0.56 4.07
C TYR A 155 14.92 1.17 2.67
N THR A 156 15.86 2.02 2.26
CA THR A 156 15.83 2.66 0.93
C THR A 156 15.83 1.63 -0.19
N ILE A 157 16.66 0.59 -0.10
CA ILE A 157 16.69 -0.48 -1.10
C ILE A 157 15.35 -1.23 -1.12
N GLY A 158 14.78 -1.53 0.04
CA GLY A 158 13.47 -2.17 0.16
C GLY A 158 12.38 -1.35 -0.53
N VAL A 159 12.34 -0.04 -0.31
CA VAL A 159 11.39 0.89 -0.96
C VAL A 159 11.61 0.92 -2.48
N MET A 160 12.86 1.02 -2.96
CA MET A 160 13.14 1.03 -4.40
C MET A 160 12.60 -0.20 -5.13
N TYR A 161 12.73 -1.39 -4.51
CA TYR A 161 12.16 -2.62 -5.08
C TYR A 161 10.63 -2.71 -4.95
N ALA A 162 10.02 -2.10 -3.92
CA ALA A 162 8.57 -2.08 -3.74
C ALA A 162 7.88 -1.13 -4.74
N GLU A 163 8.39 0.09 -4.88
CA GLU A 163 7.77 1.10 -5.74
C GLU A 163 7.96 0.80 -7.21
N GLY A 164 9.09 0.18 -7.58
CA GLY A 164 9.51 0.06 -8.97
C GLY A 164 9.53 1.40 -9.70
N GLY A 165 10.06 1.40 -10.92
CA GLY A 165 10.57 2.65 -11.48
C GLY A 165 12.02 2.84 -11.03
N PHE A 166 12.57 4.04 -11.24
CA PHE A 166 13.99 4.25 -10.95
C PHE A 166 14.92 3.32 -11.77
N GLY A 167 14.54 2.96 -13.01
CA GLY A 167 15.29 1.98 -13.80
C GLY A 167 15.23 0.54 -13.28
N LEU A 168 14.44 0.27 -12.25
CA LEU A 168 14.22 -1.05 -11.66
C LEU A 168 12.79 -1.54 -11.93
N GLN A 169 12.65 -2.86 -12.11
CA GLN A 169 11.34 -3.50 -12.07
C GLN A 169 10.90 -3.70 -10.62
N LYS A 170 9.59 -3.65 -10.39
CA LYS A 170 9.01 -4.00 -9.09
C LYS A 170 9.37 -5.43 -8.72
N ASP A 171 9.85 -5.63 -7.50
CA ASP A 171 10.18 -6.95 -6.94
C ASP A 171 9.88 -6.96 -5.43
N PHE A 172 8.69 -7.44 -5.08
CA PHE A 172 8.25 -7.49 -3.69
C PHE A 172 9.02 -8.51 -2.88
N ARG A 173 9.56 -9.56 -3.51
CA ARG A 173 10.38 -10.56 -2.82
C ARG A 173 11.73 -9.99 -2.43
N ALA A 174 12.39 -9.28 -3.33
CA ALA A 174 13.62 -8.56 -3.04
C ALA A 174 13.36 -7.49 -1.98
N SER A 175 12.30 -6.70 -2.14
CA SER A 175 11.89 -5.69 -1.17
C SER A 175 11.73 -6.27 0.24
N ALA A 176 10.91 -7.33 0.38
CA ALA A 176 10.70 -7.99 1.66
C ALA A 176 12.00 -8.57 2.25
N THR A 177 12.89 -9.09 1.41
CA THR A 177 14.21 -9.60 1.84
C THR A 177 15.07 -8.49 2.44
N TRP A 178 15.08 -7.30 1.83
CA TRP A 178 15.82 -6.15 2.35
C TRP A 178 15.22 -5.62 3.63
N PHE A 179 13.89 -5.45 3.67
CA PHE A 179 13.22 -5.02 4.88
C PHE A 179 13.53 -5.96 6.05
N LYS A 180 13.44 -7.29 5.88
CA LYS A 180 13.75 -8.29 6.93
C LYS A 180 15.15 -8.19 7.56
N ARG A 181 16.09 -7.44 6.97
CA ARG A 181 17.44 -7.24 7.50
C ARG A 181 17.57 -6.05 8.47
N ILE A 182 16.52 -5.23 8.58
CA ILE A 182 16.44 -4.10 9.50
C ILE A 182 16.09 -4.64 10.90
N ASN A 183 16.84 -4.22 11.93
CA ASN A 183 16.66 -4.73 13.31
C ASN A 183 16.28 -3.63 14.31
N SER A 184 16.64 -2.37 14.07
CA SER A 184 16.40 -1.23 14.97
C SER A 184 15.26 -0.29 14.53
N LEU A 185 14.82 -0.37 13.27
CA LEU A 185 13.63 0.34 12.75
C LEU A 185 12.41 -0.61 12.59
N VAL A 186 12.22 -1.50 13.57
CA VAL A 186 11.22 -2.58 13.54
C VAL A 186 9.80 -2.03 13.27
N ASP A 187 9.50 -0.84 13.80
CA ASP A 187 8.16 -0.24 13.71
C ASP A 187 7.81 0.12 12.28
N TYR A 188 8.64 0.91 11.60
CA TYR A 188 8.41 1.35 10.21
C TYR A 188 8.43 0.19 9.21
N GLN A 189 9.37 -0.75 9.37
CA GLN A 189 9.51 -1.90 8.49
C GLN A 189 8.33 -2.87 8.62
N SER A 190 7.79 -3.07 9.83
CA SER A 190 6.71 -4.02 10.08
C SER A 190 5.44 -3.68 9.33
N GLY A 191 5.09 -2.38 9.23
CA GLY A 191 3.97 -1.90 8.44
C GLY A 191 4.10 -2.27 6.96
N VAL A 192 5.25 -1.95 6.36
CA VAL A 192 5.52 -2.20 4.93
C VAL A 192 5.59 -3.70 4.63
N LEU A 193 6.26 -4.49 5.47
CA LEU A 193 6.28 -5.95 5.31
C LEU A 193 4.88 -6.56 5.40
N GLY A 194 4.07 -6.09 6.34
CA GLY A 194 2.69 -6.55 6.44
C GLY A 194 1.90 -6.25 5.16
N SER A 195 2.04 -5.05 4.59
CA SER A 195 1.41 -4.68 3.33
C SER A 195 1.91 -5.48 2.13
N LEU A 196 3.23 -5.74 2.04
CA LEU A 196 3.79 -6.57 0.96
C LEU A 196 3.23 -7.99 0.99
N TYR A 197 3.13 -8.60 2.17
CA TYR A 197 2.57 -9.94 2.33
C TYR A 197 1.06 -9.98 2.14
N PHE A 198 0.35 -8.92 2.51
CA PHE A 198 -1.09 -8.78 2.28
C PHE A 198 -1.43 -8.69 0.80
N ILE A 199 -0.68 -7.88 0.04
CA ILE A 199 -0.92 -7.66 -1.39
C ILE A 199 -0.38 -8.85 -2.21
N GLY A 200 0.82 -9.34 -1.90
CA GLY A 200 1.53 -10.32 -2.73
C GLY A 200 1.85 -9.80 -4.14
N GLY A 201 2.25 -10.71 -5.04
CA GLY A 201 2.64 -10.38 -6.41
C GLY A 201 4.12 -9.97 -6.54
N TYR A 202 4.55 -9.65 -7.76
CA TYR A 202 5.95 -9.28 -8.10
C TYR A 202 7.00 -10.20 -7.46
N GLY A 203 6.80 -11.52 -7.58
CA GLY A 203 7.70 -12.55 -7.07
C GLY A 203 7.52 -12.90 -5.58
N LEU A 204 6.62 -12.22 -4.86
CA LEU A 204 6.25 -12.55 -3.48
C LEU A 204 4.87 -13.21 -3.45
N GLU A 205 4.77 -14.36 -2.79
CA GLU A 205 3.49 -15.00 -2.56
C GLU A 205 2.69 -14.25 -1.48
N ARG A 206 1.37 -14.18 -1.67
CA ARG A 206 0.45 -13.59 -0.71
C ARG A 206 0.39 -14.47 0.54
N ASP A 207 0.52 -13.87 1.72
CA ASP A 207 0.48 -14.57 3.01
C ASP A 207 -0.19 -13.68 4.08
N TYR A 208 -1.48 -13.93 4.32
CA TYR A 208 -2.25 -13.19 5.33
C TYR A 208 -1.76 -13.46 6.76
N HIS A 209 -1.20 -14.63 7.04
CA HIS A 209 -0.60 -14.90 8.35
C HIS A 209 0.69 -14.09 8.55
N ALA A 210 1.53 -13.95 7.53
CA ALA A 210 2.67 -13.05 7.58
C ALA A 210 2.23 -11.60 7.76
N ALA A 211 1.23 -11.15 6.99
CA ALA A 211 0.66 -9.82 7.13
C ALA A 211 0.19 -9.57 8.58
N LEU A 212 -0.58 -10.51 9.14
CA LEU A 212 -1.03 -10.47 10.53
C LEU A 212 0.14 -10.40 11.50
N ARG A 213 1.13 -11.28 11.36
CA ARG A 213 2.32 -11.33 12.25
C ARG A 213 3.10 -10.02 12.22
N TYR A 214 3.21 -9.36 11.07
CA TYR A 214 3.95 -8.12 10.94
C TYR A 214 3.14 -6.91 11.43
N TRP A 215 1.87 -6.78 11.05
CA TRP A 215 1.02 -5.69 11.54
C TRP A 215 0.69 -5.80 13.04
N SER A 216 0.61 -7.01 13.59
CA SER A 216 0.35 -7.21 15.02
C SER A 216 1.53 -6.87 15.94
N LYS A 217 2.74 -6.71 15.39
CA LYS A 217 3.93 -6.41 16.21
C LYS A 217 3.93 -4.99 16.78
N ASN A 218 3.29 -4.04 16.09
CA ASN A 218 3.37 -2.61 16.41
C ASN A 218 2.05 -1.89 16.10
N ILE A 219 0.99 -2.31 16.79
CA ILE A 219 -0.37 -1.82 16.54
C ILE A 219 -0.50 -0.35 16.99
N GLU A 220 -0.14 -0.07 18.24
CA GLU A 220 -0.39 1.24 18.88
C GLU A 220 0.49 2.38 18.32
N SER A 221 1.67 2.07 17.76
CA SER A 221 2.60 3.09 17.27
C SER A 221 2.36 3.50 15.81
N ASN A 222 1.72 2.65 15.00
CA ASN A 222 1.70 2.80 13.55
C ASN A 222 0.31 3.09 12.96
N GLY A 223 -0.76 3.06 13.75
CA GLY A 223 -2.12 3.28 13.23
C GLY A 223 -2.59 2.16 12.29
N LEU A 224 -2.12 0.92 12.53
CA LEU A 224 -2.36 -0.27 11.69
C LEU A 224 -3.62 -1.07 12.10
N GLU A 225 -4.39 -0.57 13.06
CA GLU A 225 -5.65 -1.16 13.53
C GLU A 225 -6.61 -1.43 12.37
N ASN A 226 -6.61 -0.53 11.39
CA ASN A 226 -7.40 -0.65 10.17
C ASN A 226 -7.05 -1.86 9.31
N ASN A 227 -5.76 -2.09 9.11
CA ASN A 227 -5.25 -3.16 8.29
C ASN A 227 -5.59 -4.51 8.93
N LEU A 228 -5.59 -4.58 10.26
CA LEU A 228 -6.06 -5.75 11.00
C LEU A 228 -7.57 -5.96 10.83
N GLY A 229 -8.37 -4.89 10.92
CA GLY A 229 -9.80 -4.94 10.66
C GLY A 229 -10.12 -5.55 9.30
N ILE A 230 -9.50 -5.03 8.23
CA ILE A 230 -9.61 -5.56 6.86
C ILE A 230 -9.07 -6.99 6.75
N LEU A 231 -7.95 -7.30 7.40
CA LEU A 231 -7.38 -8.64 7.32
C LEU A 231 -8.35 -9.68 7.88
N TYR A 232 -8.99 -9.41 9.02
CA TYR A 232 -9.98 -10.31 9.61
C TYR A 232 -11.23 -10.50 8.74
N THR A 233 -11.51 -9.61 7.78
CA THR A 233 -12.62 -9.78 6.82
C THR A 233 -12.24 -10.50 5.53
N LEU A 234 -10.95 -10.60 5.19
CA LEU A 234 -10.46 -11.09 3.89
C LEU A 234 -9.78 -12.46 3.92
N ARG A 235 -9.65 -13.08 5.10
CA ARG A 235 -8.97 -14.37 5.21
C ARG A 235 -9.77 -15.48 4.53
N ASP A 236 -9.27 -15.93 3.39
CA ASP A 236 -9.82 -17.07 2.62
C ASP A 236 -9.47 -18.43 3.25
N ASP A 237 -8.44 -18.47 4.09
CA ASP A 237 -7.85 -19.68 4.69
C ASP A 237 -8.45 -20.07 6.06
N GLU A 238 -9.06 -19.11 6.77
CA GLU A 238 -9.80 -19.32 8.02
C GLU A 238 -11.22 -18.72 7.94
N GLU A 239 -12.13 -19.16 8.82
CA GLU A 239 -13.41 -18.48 9.01
C GLU A 239 -13.15 -16.99 9.28
N HIS A 240 -13.85 -16.11 8.55
CA HIS A 240 -13.72 -14.67 8.71
C HIS A 240 -14.07 -14.29 10.16
N ASP A 241 -13.17 -13.60 10.86
CA ASP A 241 -13.41 -13.19 12.24
C ASP A 241 -14.01 -11.79 12.27
N PHE A 242 -15.29 -11.72 11.89
CA PHE A 242 -16.02 -10.44 11.85
C PHE A 242 -16.11 -9.77 13.24
N ILE A 243 -16.05 -10.55 14.33
CA ILE A 243 -16.03 -10.00 15.69
C ILE A 243 -14.74 -9.20 15.91
N LYS A 244 -13.57 -9.80 15.59
CA LYS A 244 -12.30 -9.07 15.68
C LYS A 244 -12.24 -7.92 14.70
N ALA A 245 -12.69 -8.11 13.45
CA ALA A 245 -12.75 -7.03 12.46
C ALA A 245 -13.53 -5.82 13.00
N MET A 246 -14.72 -6.06 13.56
CA MET A 246 -15.55 -5.01 14.11
C MET A 246 -14.89 -4.33 15.32
N SER A 247 -14.25 -5.10 16.21
CA SER A 247 -13.56 -4.55 17.37
C SER A 247 -12.45 -3.54 16.99
N TRP A 248 -11.92 -3.64 15.77
CA TRP A 248 -10.98 -2.68 15.21
C TRP A 248 -11.68 -1.52 14.52
N PHE A 249 -12.71 -1.78 13.70
CA PHE A 249 -13.44 -0.71 13.02
C PHE A 249 -14.05 0.30 14.00
N GLU A 250 -14.55 -0.14 15.16
CA GLU A 250 -15.09 0.76 16.20
C GLU A 250 -14.05 1.67 16.87
N LYS A 251 -12.77 1.30 16.80
CA LYS A 251 -11.67 2.06 17.42
C LYS A 251 -11.08 3.12 16.50
N THR A 252 -11.54 3.21 15.24
CA THR A 252 -10.93 4.06 14.23
C THR A 252 -11.94 5.02 13.60
N ASP A 253 -11.55 6.26 13.37
CA ASP A 253 -12.34 7.26 12.64
C ASP A 253 -12.17 7.17 11.11
N LEU A 254 -11.72 6.01 10.61
CA LEU A 254 -11.34 5.81 9.20
C LEU A 254 -12.27 4.85 8.46
N TYR A 255 -12.94 3.94 9.17
CA TYR A 255 -13.73 2.85 8.56
C TYR A 255 -15.21 2.92 8.91
N PHE A 256 -15.76 4.13 8.94
CA PHE A 256 -17.17 4.36 9.21
C PHE A 256 -18.07 3.59 8.23
N LEU A 257 -17.70 3.52 6.96
CA LEU A 257 -18.46 2.76 5.97
C LEU A 257 -18.51 1.25 6.32
N ALA A 258 -17.36 0.67 6.69
CA ALA A 258 -17.26 -0.73 7.11
C ALA A 258 -18.12 -1.02 8.35
N ALA A 259 -17.94 -0.21 9.39
CA ALA A 259 -18.68 -0.34 10.65
C ALA A 259 -20.19 -0.23 10.40
N GLY A 260 -20.61 0.70 9.52
CA GLY A 260 -21.99 0.82 9.10
C GLY A 260 -22.53 -0.44 8.44
N ILE A 261 -21.78 -1.05 7.52
CA ILE A 261 -22.17 -2.28 6.84
C ILE A 261 -22.26 -3.46 7.82
N PHE A 262 -21.32 -3.56 8.76
CA PHE A 262 -21.31 -4.61 9.77
C PHE A 262 -22.56 -4.56 10.64
N TYR A 263 -22.94 -3.37 11.10
CA TYR A 263 -24.17 -3.17 11.85
C TYR A 263 -25.43 -3.36 10.99
N GLU A 264 -25.42 -2.97 9.72
CA GLU A 264 -26.56 -3.18 8.82
C GLU A 264 -26.81 -4.68 8.55
N LYS A 265 -25.76 -5.44 8.31
CA LYS A 265 -25.82 -6.85 7.89
C LYS A 265 -25.79 -7.82 9.08
N GLY A 266 -25.29 -7.38 10.24
CA GLY A 266 -25.12 -8.23 11.42
C GLY A 266 -23.83 -9.07 11.37
N LEU A 267 -22.75 -8.51 10.81
CA LEU A 267 -21.48 -9.22 10.65
C LEU A 267 -20.66 -9.13 11.93
N GLY A 268 -20.59 -10.21 12.72
CA GLY A 268 -19.84 -10.23 13.98
C GLY A 268 -20.41 -9.34 15.09
N VAL A 269 -21.56 -8.72 14.86
CA VAL A 269 -22.34 -7.90 15.82
C VAL A 269 -23.82 -8.06 15.53
N ASP A 270 -24.66 -7.76 16.54
CA ASP A 270 -26.11 -7.74 16.34
C ASP A 270 -26.52 -6.66 15.33
N LYS A 271 -27.44 -7.02 14.44
CA LYS A 271 -28.01 -6.13 13.41
C LYS A 271 -28.59 -4.88 14.07
N ASN A 272 -28.10 -3.70 13.73
CA ASN A 272 -28.49 -2.44 14.35
C ASN A 272 -28.48 -1.28 13.36
N GLY A 273 -29.65 -0.97 12.77
CA GLY A 273 -29.79 0.11 11.80
C GLY A 273 -29.51 1.51 12.36
N VAL A 274 -29.75 1.76 13.65
CA VAL A 274 -29.49 3.08 14.27
C VAL A 274 -28.00 3.34 14.31
N LYS A 275 -27.21 2.35 14.73
CA LYS A 275 -25.75 2.44 14.70
C LYS A 275 -25.23 2.51 13.27
N ALA A 276 -25.77 1.70 12.36
CA ALA A 276 -25.40 1.75 10.95
C ALA A 276 -25.58 3.15 10.34
N MET A 277 -26.74 3.78 10.57
CA MET A 277 -27.04 5.15 10.12
C MET A 277 -26.02 6.16 10.66
N ARG A 278 -25.74 6.12 11.97
CA ARG A 278 -24.76 7.02 12.60
C ARG A 278 -23.36 6.89 12.00
N PHE A 279 -22.96 5.67 11.65
CA PHE A 279 -21.67 5.45 10.99
C PHE A 279 -21.68 6.00 9.56
N TYR A 280 -22.72 5.73 8.76
CA TYR A 280 -22.85 6.28 7.40
C TYR A 280 -22.91 7.82 7.37
N GLU A 281 -23.48 8.45 8.39
CA GLU A 281 -23.47 9.91 8.55
C GLU A 281 -22.05 10.48 8.69
N GLN A 282 -21.14 9.74 9.33
CA GLN A 282 -19.75 10.13 9.57
C GLN A 282 -18.80 9.84 8.40
N VAL A 283 -19.24 9.10 7.38
CA VAL A 283 -18.40 8.75 6.21
C VAL A 283 -17.92 10.04 5.50
N PRO A 284 -16.61 10.19 5.22
CA PRO A 284 -16.07 11.36 4.52
C PRO A 284 -16.59 11.50 3.09
N ASN A 285 -16.57 12.72 2.54
CA ASN A 285 -17.12 13.04 1.21
C ASN A 285 -16.69 12.09 0.08
N LYS A 286 -15.44 11.61 0.09
CA LYS A 286 -14.91 10.70 -0.95
C LYS A 286 -15.67 9.37 -1.05
N GLU A 287 -16.25 8.89 0.05
CA GLU A 287 -17.01 7.63 0.12
C GLU A 287 -18.50 7.88 0.39
N LYS A 288 -18.90 9.14 0.49
CA LYS A 288 -20.25 9.54 0.90
C LYS A 288 -21.30 9.10 -0.10
N GLN A 289 -20.97 9.03 -1.38
CA GLN A 289 -21.88 8.53 -2.41
C GLN A 289 -22.39 7.12 -2.08
N TYR A 290 -21.49 6.18 -1.75
CA TYR A 290 -21.89 4.84 -1.37
C TYR A 290 -22.61 4.80 -0.03
N ALA A 291 -22.16 5.60 0.95
CA ALA A 291 -22.85 5.71 2.24
C ALA A 291 -24.31 6.17 2.06
N LEU A 292 -24.58 7.14 1.17
CA LEU A 292 -25.95 7.57 0.85
C LEU A 292 -26.80 6.45 0.26
N VAL A 293 -26.24 5.62 -0.63
CA VAL A 293 -26.93 4.43 -1.13
C VAL A 293 -27.30 3.50 0.03
N ARG A 294 -26.39 3.26 0.97
CA ARG A 294 -26.67 2.41 2.13
C ARG A 294 -27.70 3.03 3.09
N MET A 295 -27.63 4.35 3.33
CA MET A 295 -28.63 5.08 4.11
C MET A 295 -30.02 5.01 3.47
N GLY A 296 -30.11 5.14 2.14
CA GLY A 296 -31.35 4.98 1.39
C GLY A 296 -31.96 3.59 1.59
N LEU A 297 -31.13 2.54 1.64
CA LEU A 297 -31.61 1.18 1.94
C LEU A 297 -32.10 1.02 3.38
N LEU A 298 -31.46 1.67 4.36
CA LEU A 298 -31.96 1.67 5.73
C LEU A 298 -33.38 2.27 5.79
N HIS A 299 -33.60 3.40 5.12
CA HIS A 299 -34.92 4.02 4.98
C HIS A 299 -35.92 3.13 4.22
N GLN A 300 -35.50 2.50 3.12
CA GLN A 300 -36.34 1.61 2.33
C GLN A 300 -36.76 0.36 3.11
N LYS A 301 -35.86 -0.20 3.93
CA LYS A 301 -36.12 -1.41 4.75
C LYS A 301 -36.77 -1.10 6.10
N GLY A 302 -36.76 0.16 6.53
CA GLY A 302 -37.16 0.55 7.89
C GLY A 302 -36.21 0.00 8.97
N LEU A 303 -34.92 -0.16 8.65
CA LEU A 303 -33.93 -0.73 9.56
C LEU A 303 -33.30 0.39 10.39
N GLY A 304 -33.66 0.47 11.68
CA GLY A 304 -33.18 1.50 12.61
C GLY A 304 -33.83 2.88 12.44
N THR A 305 -34.79 3.00 11.52
CA THR A 305 -35.61 4.19 11.26
C THR A 305 -36.96 3.72 10.74
N PRO A 306 -38.07 4.47 10.92
CA PRO A 306 -39.33 4.14 10.24
C PRO A 306 -39.12 4.03 8.73
N GLN A 307 -39.81 3.08 8.10
CA GLN A 307 -39.74 2.91 6.66
C GLN A 307 -40.22 4.18 5.95
N ASP A 308 -39.37 4.70 5.06
CA ASP A 308 -39.60 5.97 4.36
C ASP A 308 -39.02 5.91 2.95
N PHE A 309 -39.87 5.60 1.97
CA PHE A 309 -39.43 5.49 0.58
C PHE A 309 -39.08 6.83 -0.06
N GLN A 310 -39.64 7.93 0.46
CA GLN A 310 -39.33 9.27 -0.06
C GLN A 310 -37.92 9.67 0.36
N LYS A 311 -37.54 9.44 1.62
CA LYS A 311 -36.15 9.64 2.06
C LYS A 311 -35.18 8.69 1.35
N ALA A 312 -35.59 7.46 1.08
CA ALA A 312 -34.78 6.54 0.29
C ALA A 312 -34.51 7.11 -1.11
N PHE A 313 -35.55 7.60 -1.78
CA PHE A 313 -35.45 8.26 -3.08
C PHE A 313 -34.51 9.47 -3.05
N GLU A 314 -34.68 10.37 -2.06
CA GLU A 314 -33.81 11.54 -1.87
C GLU A 314 -32.35 11.17 -1.64
N CYS A 315 -32.07 10.12 -0.86
CA CYS A 315 -30.71 9.62 -0.65
C CYS A 315 -30.07 9.17 -1.97
N TYR A 316 -30.83 8.42 -2.78
CA TYR A 316 -30.32 7.92 -4.07
C TYR A 316 -30.13 9.04 -5.09
N GLU A 317 -31.06 10.00 -5.20
CA GLU A 317 -30.89 11.17 -6.07
C GLU A 317 -29.68 12.01 -5.65
N THR A 318 -29.52 12.26 -4.36
CA THR A 318 -28.34 12.97 -3.85
C THR A 318 -27.06 12.23 -4.21
N ALA A 319 -27.05 10.88 -4.14
CA ALA A 319 -25.89 10.09 -4.57
C ALA A 319 -25.59 10.24 -6.07
N LEU A 320 -26.60 10.45 -6.93
CA LEU A 320 -26.38 10.70 -8.37
C LEU A 320 -25.74 12.05 -8.67
N GLU A 321 -25.98 13.05 -7.82
CA GLU A 321 -25.43 14.40 -7.97
C GLU A 321 -23.99 14.53 -7.45
N MET A 322 -23.54 13.56 -6.63
CA MET A 322 -22.19 13.56 -6.06
C MET A 322 -21.15 13.05 -7.07
N GLU A 323 -19.98 13.68 -7.03
CA GLU A 323 -18.79 13.12 -7.67
C GLU A 323 -18.36 11.84 -6.93
N GLY A 324 -18.13 10.77 -7.67
CA GLY A 324 -17.73 9.49 -7.12
C GLY A 324 -17.39 8.49 -8.21
N ASN A 325 -17.45 7.19 -7.91
CA ASN A 325 -17.06 6.16 -8.88
C ASN A 325 -18.29 5.56 -9.59
N ASP A 326 -18.07 5.08 -10.80
CA ASP A 326 -19.11 4.50 -11.67
C ASP A 326 -19.91 3.39 -10.98
N ALA A 327 -19.26 2.57 -10.16
CA ALA A 327 -19.92 1.48 -9.49
C ALA A 327 -20.94 1.99 -8.44
N ASP A 328 -20.57 2.97 -7.62
CA ASP A 328 -21.43 3.61 -6.61
C ASP A 328 -22.60 4.36 -7.25
N LEU A 329 -22.32 5.06 -8.35
CA LEU A 329 -23.33 5.68 -9.18
C LEU A 329 -24.31 4.64 -9.74
N GLY A 330 -23.79 3.52 -10.25
CA GLY A 330 -24.60 2.43 -10.78
C GLY A 330 -25.47 1.77 -9.72
N ASP A 331 -24.97 1.58 -8.49
CA ASP A 331 -25.80 1.05 -7.39
C ASP A 331 -26.94 2.01 -7.02
N ALA A 332 -26.68 3.32 -6.96
CA ALA A 332 -27.72 4.32 -6.73
C ALA A 332 -28.80 4.29 -7.83
N MET A 333 -28.40 4.19 -9.10
CA MET A 333 -29.31 4.05 -10.24
C MET A 333 -30.15 2.78 -10.12
N ALA A 334 -29.54 1.64 -9.79
CA ALA A 334 -30.26 0.39 -9.60
C ALA A 334 -31.27 0.47 -8.43
N CYS A 335 -30.90 1.08 -7.31
CA CYS A 335 -31.81 1.35 -6.20
C CYS A 335 -33.03 2.20 -6.61
N LEU A 336 -32.83 3.27 -7.39
CA LEU A 336 -33.94 4.06 -7.95
C LEU A 336 -34.82 3.24 -8.89
N GLY A 337 -34.21 2.39 -9.72
CA GLY A 337 -34.95 1.47 -10.58
C GLY A 337 -35.87 0.53 -9.79
N VAL A 338 -35.41 0.04 -8.63
CA VAL A 338 -36.21 -0.78 -7.71
C VAL A 338 -37.40 0.00 -7.16
N LEU A 339 -37.22 1.27 -6.77
CA LEU A 339 -38.34 2.11 -6.33
C LEU A 339 -39.40 2.27 -7.42
N TYR A 340 -38.98 2.53 -8.68
CA TYR A 340 -39.90 2.61 -9.82
C TYR A 340 -40.59 1.28 -10.16
N ARG A 341 -39.89 0.15 -10.03
CA ARG A 341 -40.45 -1.20 -10.26
C ARG A 341 -41.63 -1.47 -9.33
N HIS A 342 -41.50 -1.08 -8.06
CA HIS A 342 -42.53 -1.33 -7.04
C HIS A 342 -43.53 -0.19 -6.87
N GLY A 343 -43.21 1.03 -7.32
CA GLY A 343 -43.99 2.24 -7.02
C GLY A 343 -43.83 2.70 -5.58
N SER A 344 -42.66 2.46 -4.99
CA SER A 344 -42.35 2.77 -3.59
C SER A 344 -41.88 4.21 -3.48
N GLY A 345 -42.73 5.11 -2.96
CA GLY A 345 -42.44 6.55 -2.86
C GLY A 345 -42.52 7.30 -4.21
N VAL A 346 -42.68 6.58 -5.32
CA VAL A 346 -42.79 7.13 -6.67
C VAL A 346 -43.92 6.47 -7.45
N THR A 347 -44.36 7.10 -8.54
CA THR A 347 -45.33 6.45 -9.44
C THR A 347 -44.68 5.24 -10.10
N LYS A 348 -45.31 4.06 -9.94
CA LYS A 348 -44.83 2.80 -10.51
C LYS A 348 -44.61 2.92 -12.02
N SER A 349 -43.43 2.54 -12.49
CA SER A 349 -43.09 2.54 -13.91
C SER A 349 -42.03 1.49 -14.21
N GLN A 350 -42.45 0.40 -14.85
CA GLN A 350 -41.52 -0.67 -15.25
C GLN A 350 -40.56 -0.22 -16.37
N SER A 351 -41.01 0.67 -17.26
CA SER A 351 -40.16 1.26 -18.31
C SER A 351 -39.02 2.10 -17.72
N LYS A 352 -39.31 2.91 -16.69
CA LYS A 352 -38.24 3.63 -15.98
C LYS A 352 -37.33 2.69 -15.20
N ALA A 353 -37.90 1.66 -14.57
CA ALA A 353 -37.10 0.69 -13.83
C ALA A 353 -36.05 0.01 -14.71
N ILE A 354 -36.45 -0.51 -15.87
CA ILE A 354 -35.51 -1.18 -16.79
C ILE A 354 -34.48 -0.20 -17.38
N GLU A 355 -34.86 1.06 -17.62
CA GLU A 355 -33.91 2.10 -18.07
C GLU A 355 -32.82 2.35 -17.02
N TYR A 356 -33.20 2.51 -15.75
CA TYR A 356 -32.24 2.68 -14.66
C TYR A 356 -31.37 1.45 -14.43
N PHE A 357 -31.93 0.24 -14.53
CA PHE A 357 -31.14 -0.99 -14.46
C PHE A 357 -30.12 -1.07 -15.61
N GLN A 358 -30.49 -0.66 -16.83
CA GLN A 358 -29.57 -0.63 -17.96
C GLN A 358 -28.43 0.37 -17.73
N LYS A 359 -28.73 1.58 -17.26
CA LYS A 359 -27.70 2.58 -16.91
C LYS A 359 -26.74 2.05 -15.84
N ALA A 360 -27.24 1.34 -14.83
CA ALA A 360 -26.41 0.71 -13.81
C ALA A 360 -25.50 -0.40 -14.39
N VAL A 361 -26.03 -1.19 -15.32
CA VAL A 361 -25.27 -2.22 -16.06
C VAL A 361 -24.15 -1.61 -16.91
N ASP A 362 -24.42 -0.47 -17.56
CA ASP A 362 -23.44 0.24 -18.39
C ASP A 362 -22.26 0.78 -17.54
N LEU A 363 -22.54 1.12 -16.28
CA LEU A 363 -21.56 1.48 -15.26
C LEU A 363 -20.92 0.27 -14.55
N LYS A 364 -21.22 -0.96 -15.00
CA LYS A 364 -20.70 -2.22 -14.46
C LYS A 364 -21.03 -2.43 -12.96
N SER A 365 -22.14 -1.89 -12.48
CA SER A 365 -22.60 -2.11 -11.11
C SER A 365 -23.05 -3.57 -10.91
N LEU A 366 -22.55 -4.19 -9.83
CA LEU A 366 -22.97 -5.52 -9.40
C LEU A 366 -24.47 -5.56 -9.09
N TYR A 367 -24.97 -4.54 -8.41
CA TYR A 367 -26.40 -4.44 -8.10
C TYR A 367 -27.23 -4.20 -9.36
N GLY A 368 -26.71 -3.44 -10.33
CA GLY A 368 -27.29 -3.29 -11.66
C GLY A 368 -27.44 -4.61 -12.40
N TYR A 369 -26.39 -5.44 -12.44
CA TYR A 369 -26.48 -6.79 -13.02
C TYR A 369 -27.53 -7.66 -12.31
N ASN A 370 -27.59 -7.62 -10.98
CA ASN A 370 -28.62 -8.34 -10.22
C ASN A 370 -30.04 -7.85 -10.56
N CYS A 371 -30.27 -6.54 -10.54
CA CYS A 371 -31.58 -5.97 -10.89
C CYS A 371 -31.99 -6.29 -12.33
N MET A 372 -31.03 -6.37 -13.27
CA MET A 372 -31.29 -6.79 -14.64
C MET A 372 -31.69 -8.28 -14.72
N GLY A 373 -31.01 -9.14 -13.95
CA GLY A 373 -31.42 -10.55 -13.81
C GLY A 373 -32.83 -10.68 -13.24
N ASP A 374 -33.16 -9.86 -12.24
CA ASP A 374 -34.47 -9.77 -11.61
C ASP A 374 -35.55 -9.31 -12.60
N ALA A 375 -35.23 -8.35 -13.46
CA ALA A 375 -36.14 -7.86 -14.49
C ALA A 375 -36.55 -8.96 -15.47
N TYR A 376 -35.60 -9.78 -15.93
CA TYR A 376 -35.90 -10.93 -16.80
C TYR A 376 -36.54 -12.10 -16.04
N LYS A 377 -36.24 -12.28 -14.75
CA LYS A 377 -36.84 -13.36 -13.94
C LYS A 377 -38.32 -13.11 -13.67
N TYR A 378 -38.70 -11.85 -13.41
CA TYR A 378 -40.06 -11.48 -12.98
C TYR A 378 -40.86 -10.68 -14.01
N GLY A 379 -40.29 -10.36 -15.18
CA GLY A 379 -40.97 -9.62 -16.24
C GLY A 379 -41.15 -8.13 -15.93
N CYS A 380 -40.08 -7.43 -15.58
CA CYS A 380 -40.12 -5.99 -15.30
C CYS A 380 -39.70 -5.17 -16.54
N GLY A 381 -40.68 -4.73 -17.34
CA GLY A 381 -40.42 -3.94 -18.56
C GLY A 381 -39.82 -4.76 -19.71
N VAL A 382 -39.65 -6.07 -19.50
CA VAL A 382 -39.21 -7.08 -20.47
C VAL A 382 -40.03 -8.35 -20.27
N ASP A 383 -40.08 -9.21 -21.28
CA ASP A 383 -40.69 -10.54 -21.14
C ASP A 383 -39.87 -11.43 -20.20
N ILE A 384 -40.56 -12.36 -19.54
CA ILE A 384 -39.92 -13.32 -18.65
C ILE A 384 -39.01 -14.24 -19.47
N ASP A 385 -37.72 -14.27 -19.10
CA ASP A 385 -36.69 -15.12 -19.71
C ASP A 385 -35.70 -15.57 -18.65
N HIS A 386 -35.92 -16.78 -18.10
CA HIS A 386 -35.06 -17.33 -17.06
C HIS A 386 -33.62 -17.58 -17.53
N LYS A 387 -33.40 -17.84 -18.83
CA LYS A 387 -32.06 -18.07 -19.37
C LYS A 387 -31.26 -16.77 -19.41
N LYS A 388 -31.88 -15.66 -19.83
CA LYS A 388 -31.24 -14.34 -19.72
C LYS A 388 -31.05 -13.91 -18.28
N ALA A 389 -32.02 -14.19 -17.40
CA ALA A 389 -31.88 -13.90 -15.97
C ALA A 389 -30.63 -14.61 -15.39
N PHE A 390 -30.45 -15.90 -15.71
CA PHE A 390 -29.28 -16.67 -15.29
C PHE A 390 -27.97 -16.02 -15.76
N GLN A 391 -27.88 -15.65 -17.05
CA GLN A 391 -26.70 -15.01 -17.62
C GLN A 391 -26.35 -13.67 -16.94
N TRP A 392 -27.35 -12.89 -16.51
CA TRP A 392 -27.10 -11.65 -15.77
C TRP A 392 -26.60 -11.89 -14.35
N TYR A 393 -27.17 -12.86 -13.63
CA TYR A 393 -26.65 -13.24 -12.30
C TYR A 393 -25.23 -13.82 -12.38
N GLU A 394 -24.94 -14.62 -13.40
CA GLU A 394 -23.59 -15.14 -13.67
C GLU A 394 -22.60 -14.01 -13.92
N LYS A 395 -22.98 -13.00 -14.73
CA LYS A 395 -22.17 -11.79 -14.89
C LYS A 395 -21.93 -11.05 -13.59
N CYS A 396 -22.94 -10.93 -12.72
CA CYS A 396 -22.77 -10.30 -11.41
C CYS A 396 -21.66 -11.00 -10.60
N VAL A 397 -21.71 -12.33 -10.50
CA VAL A 397 -20.74 -13.09 -9.69
C VAL A 397 -19.35 -13.11 -10.33
N ASN A 398 -19.26 -13.24 -11.66
CA ASN A 398 -17.96 -13.21 -12.36
C ASN A 398 -17.31 -11.81 -12.34
N CYS A 399 -18.11 -10.75 -12.40
CA CYS A 399 -17.61 -9.40 -12.21
C CYS A 399 -17.10 -9.23 -10.77
N TYR A 400 -17.81 -9.74 -9.77
CA TYR A 400 -17.37 -9.69 -8.38
C TYR A 400 -15.95 -10.25 -8.21
N ASP A 401 -15.63 -11.42 -8.74
CA ASP A 401 -14.29 -12.02 -8.59
C ASP A 401 -13.17 -11.15 -9.21
N ASN A 402 -13.45 -10.52 -10.35
CA ASN A 402 -12.53 -9.56 -10.98
C ASN A 402 -12.43 -8.25 -10.21
N THR A 403 -13.54 -7.84 -9.62
CA THR A 403 -13.68 -6.64 -8.82
C THR A 403 -12.96 -6.83 -7.49
N VAL A 404 -13.11 -7.94 -6.75
CA VAL A 404 -12.35 -8.24 -5.51
C VAL A 404 -10.85 -8.13 -5.72
N ARG A 405 -10.31 -8.65 -6.83
CA ARG A 405 -8.89 -8.49 -7.21
C ARG A 405 -8.45 -7.03 -7.44
N PHE A 406 -9.41 -6.13 -7.66
CA PHE A 406 -9.21 -4.68 -7.74
C PHE A 406 -9.37 -4.02 -6.36
N TRP A 407 -10.34 -4.42 -5.53
CA TRP A 407 -10.53 -3.91 -4.16
C TRP A 407 -9.39 -4.31 -3.21
N GLU A 408 -8.80 -5.49 -3.42
CA GLU A 408 -7.55 -5.95 -2.78
C GLU A 408 -6.37 -5.01 -3.08
N LYS A 409 -6.40 -4.22 -4.15
CA LYS A 409 -5.35 -3.23 -4.49
C LYS A 409 -5.54 -1.88 -3.80
N ASP A 410 -6.76 -1.52 -3.42
CA ASP A 410 -7.10 -0.22 -2.84
C ASP A 410 -7.59 -0.31 -1.37
N PHE A 411 -7.47 -1.48 -0.72
CA PHE A 411 -7.85 -1.75 0.69
C PHE A 411 -9.34 -1.48 1.01
N LYS A 412 -10.21 -1.47 -0.01
CA LYS A 412 -11.64 -1.26 0.20
C LYS A 412 -12.33 -2.61 0.41
N LEU A 413 -13.24 -2.70 1.37
CA LEU A 413 -13.84 -3.98 1.79
C LEU A 413 -14.76 -4.61 0.73
N PRO A 414 -14.81 -5.95 0.62
CA PRO A 414 -15.58 -6.68 -0.39
C PRO A 414 -17.07 -6.83 -0.02
N LEU A 415 -17.67 -5.81 0.58
CA LEU A 415 -19.01 -5.88 1.20
C LEU A 415 -20.12 -5.21 0.38
N ARG A 416 -19.89 -5.07 -0.93
CA ARG A 416 -20.90 -4.61 -1.89
C ARG A 416 -21.99 -5.69 -2.05
N PHE A 417 -23.10 -5.39 -2.73
CA PHE A 417 -24.29 -6.25 -3.01
C PHE A 417 -24.04 -7.63 -3.69
N CYS A 418 -22.91 -8.27 -3.45
CA CYS A 418 -22.51 -9.57 -3.94
C CYS A 418 -23.29 -10.71 -3.29
N ASP A 419 -23.71 -10.55 -2.03
CA ASP A 419 -24.48 -11.54 -1.29
C ASP A 419 -25.82 -11.85 -1.97
N GLU A 420 -26.48 -10.83 -2.52
CA GLU A 420 -27.70 -11.01 -3.31
C GLU A 420 -27.45 -11.67 -4.67
N GLY A 421 -26.30 -11.44 -5.30
CA GLY A 421 -25.93 -12.10 -6.56
C GLY A 421 -25.69 -13.58 -6.37
N TRP A 422 -24.94 -13.95 -5.32
CA TRP A 422 -24.74 -15.34 -4.93
C TRP A 422 -26.04 -16.03 -4.52
N LEU A 423 -26.90 -15.34 -3.75
CA LEU A 423 -28.23 -15.86 -3.41
C LEU A 423 -29.01 -16.18 -4.70
N ASN A 424 -29.10 -15.22 -5.61
CA ASN A 424 -29.93 -15.35 -6.81
C ASN A 424 -29.42 -16.46 -7.74
N ILE A 425 -28.11 -16.53 -8.02
CA ILE A 425 -27.57 -17.62 -8.85
C ILE A 425 -27.73 -18.98 -8.16
N GLY A 426 -27.58 -19.04 -6.83
CA GLY A 426 -27.83 -20.25 -6.05
C GLY A 426 -29.28 -20.74 -6.17
N ILE A 427 -30.24 -19.82 -6.09
CA ILE A 427 -31.67 -20.11 -6.31
C ILE A 427 -31.93 -20.61 -7.74
N MET A 428 -31.25 -20.05 -8.75
CA MET A 428 -31.42 -20.48 -10.15
C MET A 428 -30.97 -21.92 -10.34
N TYR A 429 -29.83 -22.32 -9.78
CA TYR A 429 -29.35 -23.70 -9.79
C TYR A 429 -30.22 -24.64 -8.95
N PHE A 430 -30.69 -24.19 -7.78
CA PHE A 430 -31.55 -25.00 -6.90
C PHE A 430 -32.87 -25.41 -7.58
N HIS A 431 -33.46 -24.49 -8.36
CA HIS A 431 -34.72 -24.73 -9.07
C HIS A 431 -34.57 -25.12 -10.55
N GLY A 432 -33.36 -25.05 -11.12
CA GLY A 432 -33.16 -25.26 -12.56
C GLY A 432 -33.79 -24.18 -13.44
N LEU A 433 -33.77 -22.92 -12.98
CA LEU A 433 -34.32 -21.79 -13.72
C LEU A 433 -33.29 -21.26 -14.72
N GLY A 434 -33.53 -21.47 -16.02
CA GLY A 434 -32.60 -21.02 -17.07
C GLY A 434 -31.27 -21.79 -17.13
N THR A 435 -31.12 -22.81 -16.28
CA THR A 435 -30.00 -23.75 -16.18
C THR A 435 -30.54 -25.13 -15.76
N HIS A 436 -29.67 -26.14 -15.65
CA HIS A 436 -30.03 -27.44 -15.08
C HIS A 436 -30.04 -27.37 -13.55
N ILE A 437 -30.73 -28.30 -12.89
CA ILE A 437 -30.72 -28.40 -11.43
C ILE A 437 -29.34 -28.90 -10.99
N ASP A 438 -28.67 -28.12 -10.16
CA ASP A 438 -27.40 -28.48 -9.52
C ASP A 438 -27.41 -28.00 -8.07
N LYS A 439 -27.78 -28.89 -7.14
CA LYS A 439 -27.90 -28.56 -5.72
C LYS A 439 -26.55 -28.34 -5.05
N GLU A 440 -25.46 -28.89 -5.58
CA GLU A 440 -24.11 -28.72 -5.02
C GLU A 440 -23.57 -27.33 -5.34
N VAL A 441 -23.67 -26.93 -6.62
CA VAL A 441 -23.32 -25.58 -7.03
C VAL A 441 -24.24 -24.54 -6.36
N ALA A 442 -25.54 -24.84 -6.25
CA ALA A 442 -26.46 -24.00 -5.50
C ALA A 442 -26.01 -23.82 -4.04
N TRP A 443 -25.71 -24.91 -3.34
CA TRP A 443 -25.26 -24.88 -1.95
C TRP A 443 -23.98 -24.05 -1.79
N ALA A 444 -23.01 -24.21 -2.69
CA ALA A 444 -21.76 -23.45 -2.65
C ALA A 444 -21.98 -21.93 -2.74
N TYR A 445 -22.82 -21.48 -3.68
CA TYR A 445 -23.18 -20.06 -3.78
C TYR A 445 -24.00 -19.57 -2.60
N LEU A 446 -24.96 -20.37 -2.11
CA LEU A 446 -25.79 -20.01 -0.96
C LEU A 446 -24.97 -19.90 0.33
N LYS A 447 -23.96 -20.77 0.53
CA LYS A 447 -23.01 -20.65 1.65
C LYS A 447 -22.20 -19.36 1.58
N LYS A 448 -21.73 -18.97 0.38
CA LYS A 448 -21.09 -17.65 0.18
C LYS A 448 -22.05 -16.52 0.57
N ALA A 449 -23.29 -16.52 0.08
CA ALA A 449 -24.28 -15.50 0.44
C ALA A 449 -24.58 -15.43 1.94
N SER A 450 -24.82 -16.59 2.59
CA SER A 450 -25.13 -16.69 4.02
C SER A 450 -23.99 -16.12 4.89
N LYS A 451 -22.73 -16.41 4.53
CA LYS A 451 -21.54 -15.90 5.23
C LYS A 451 -21.49 -14.36 5.31
N PHE A 452 -22.08 -13.66 4.36
CA PHE A 452 -22.17 -12.19 4.35
C PHE A 452 -23.50 -11.64 4.87
N GLY A 453 -24.21 -12.41 5.70
CA GLY A 453 -25.42 -11.98 6.42
C GLY A 453 -26.70 -12.05 5.60
N ASN A 454 -26.74 -12.90 4.56
CA ASN A 454 -27.95 -13.15 3.78
C ASN A 454 -28.81 -14.24 4.43
N ASP A 455 -29.77 -13.82 5.25
CA ASP A 455 -30.66 -14.71 6.00
C ASP A 455 -31.50 -15.64 5.09
N ALA A 456 -31.84 -15.18 3.87
CA ALA A 456 -32.62 -15.98 2.93
C ALA A 456 -31.82 -17.17 2.37
N ALA A 457 -30.50 -17.02 2.23
CA ALA A 457 -29.64 -18.10 1.74
C ALA A 457 -29.62 -19.29 2.71
N GLN A 458 -29.64 -19.01 4.04
CA GLN A 458 -29.63 -20.05 5.06
C GLN A 458 -30.86 -20.97 4.95
N ASN A 459 -32.03 -20.43 4.65
CA ASN A 459 -33.25 -21.23 4.46
C ASN A 459 -33.14 -22.23 3.28
N TYR A 460 -32.42 -21.87 2.22
CA TYR A 460 -32.18 -22.80 1.11
C TYR A 460 -31.09 -23.82 1.43
N ILE A 461 -30.05 -23.41 2.16
CA ILE A 461 -29.01 -24.32 2.68
C ILE A 461 -29.66 -25.40 3.54
N ASP A 462 -30.51 -25.01 4.49
CA ASP A 462 -31.18 -25.95 5.39
C ASP A 462 -32.07 -26.92 4.60
N GLN A 463 -32.71 -26.48 3.51
CA GLN A 463 -33.48 -27.36 2.63
C GLN A 463 -32.59 -28.38 1.89
N ILE A 464 -31.41 -27.96 1.44
CA ILE A 464 -30.45 -28.86 0.75
C ILE A 464 -29.84 -29.85 1.76
N ASP A 465 -29.41 -29.37 2.93
CA ASP A 465 -28.76 -30.18 3.97
C ASP A 465 -29.72 -31.22 4.56
N ASN A 466 -31.02 -30.92 4.62
CA ASN A 466 -32.05 -31.86 5.06
C ASN A 466 -32.58 -32.78 3.95
N ASP A 467 -32.06 -32.70 2.72
CA ASP A 467 -32.46 -33.58 1.62
C ASP A 467 -31.77 -34.96 1.76
N PRO A 468 -32.53 -36.06 1.99
CA PRO A 468 -31.97 -37.40 2.18
C PRO A 468 -31.14 -37.91 0.99
N PHE A 469 -31.41 -37.41 -0.22
CA PHE A 469 -30.73 -37.85 -1.44
C PHE A 469 -29.37 -37.16 -1.67
N VAL A 470 -29.11 -36.03 -1.00
CA VAL A 470 -27.85 -35.28 -1.10
C VAL A 470 -26.84 -35.73 -0.02
N ASN A 471 -27.34 -36.30 1.09
CA ASN A 471 -26.62 -36.37 2.36
C ASN A 471 -25.65 -37.56 2.56
N THR A 472 -25.48 -38.46 1.59
CA THR A 472 -24.71 -39.71 1.84
C THR A 472 -23.31 -39.78 1.24
N THR A 473 -22.91 -38.89 0.33
CA THR A 473 -21.55 -38.97 -0.23
C THR A 473 -20.95 -37.64 -0.71
N THR A 474 -21.78 -36.63 -0.98
CA THR A 474 -21.34 -35.45 -1.75
C THR A 474 -21.02 -34.21 -0.92
N ILE A 475 -21.74 -33.95 0.18
CA ILE A 475 -21.48 -32.78 1.06
C ILE A 475 -20.09 -32.87 1.74
N GLN A 476 -19.64 -34.07 2.11
CA GLN A 476 -18.29 -34.28 2.66
C GLN A 476 -17.19 -34.05 1.60
N ALA A 477 -17.46 -34.37 0.33
CA ALA A 477 -16.53 -34.09 -0.77
C ALA A 477 -16.48 -32.60 -1.11
N SER A 478 -17.61 -31.87 -1.05
CA SER A 478 -17.67 -30.42 -1.31
C SER A 478 -16.96 -29.59 -0.22
N ASN A 479 -17.02 -30.00 1.05
CA ASN A 479 -16.20 -29.38 2.11
C ASN A 479 -14.69 -29.53 1.83
N ILE A 480 -14.29 -30.65 1.23
CA ILE A 480 -12.90 -30.89 0.81
C ILE A 480 -12.58 -30.11 -0.47
N LEU A 481 -13.52 -29.98 -1.41
CA LEU A 481 -13.30 -29.31 -2.70
C LEU A 481 -13.25 -27.78 -2.58
N ILE A 482 -13.98 -27.17 -1.63
CA ILE A 482 -13.83 -25.75 -1.29
C ILE A 482 -12.43 -25.49 -0.71
N HIS A 483 -11.91 -26.41 0.11
CA HIS A 483 -10.52 -26.34 0.57
C HIS A 483 -9.51 -26.60 -0.57
N ALA A 484 -9.83 -27.47 -1.54
CA ALA A 484 -8.96 -27.81 -2.66
C ALA A 484 -8.90 -26.72 -3.76
N GLN A 485 -10.03 -26.11 -4.14
CA GLN A 485 -10.07 -25.00 -5.10
C GLN A 485 -9.36 -23.74 -4.57
N ASN A 486 -9.29 -23.57 -3.24
CA ASN A 486 -8.46 -22.55 -2.60
C ASN A 486 -6.95 -22.89 -2.61
N SER A 487 -6.58 -24.15 -2.91
CA SER A 487 -5.19 -24.61 -3.02
C SER A 487 -4.70 -24.82 -4.47
N GLU A 488 -5.61 -25.07 -5.43
CA GLU A 488 -5.25 -25.44 -6.82
C GLU A 488 -4.81 -24.25 -7.71
N VAL A 489 -4.64 -23.05 -7.16
CA VAL A 489 -3.86 -21.98 -7.83
C VAL A 489 -2.34 -22.18 -7.61
N GLN A 490 -1.91 -23.16 -6.80
CA GLN A 490 -0.49 -23.35 -6.47
C GLN A 490 0.30 -24.33 -7.35
N ASP A 491 -0.30 -25.10 -8.27
CA ASP A 491 0.44 -26.14 -9.03
C ASP A 491 0.19 -26.15 -10.55
N ALA A 492 0.27 -24.98 -11.19
CA ALA A 492 0.43 -24.88 -12.65
C ALA A 492 1.80 -24.29 -13.02
N ASN A 493 2.88 -24.93 -12.57
CA ASN A 493 4.23 -24.72 -13.10
C ASN A 493 5.00 -26.05 -13.13
N SER A 494 4.67 -26.89 -14.11
CA SER A 494 5.66 -27.80 -14.69
C SER A 494 5.80 -27.48 -16.18
N PRO A 495 7.04 -27.37 -16.71
CA PRO A 495 7.28 -27.00 -18.09
C PRO A 495 7.16 -28.25 -18.96
N ASP A 496 6.32 -28.21 -19.99
CA ASP A 496 6.55 -28.81 -21.33
C ASP A 496 5.22 -28.98 -22.09
N ASN A 497 4.85 -27.98 -22.92
CA ASN A 497 4.63 -28.17 -24.37
C ASN A 497 4.16 -26.88 -25.05
N PHE A 498 4.80 -26.56 -26.17
CA PHE A 498 4.48 -25.46 -27.09
C PHE A 498 3.13 -25.67 -27.80
N SER A 499 2.37 -24.58 -28.02
CA SER A 499 2.23 -23.94 -29.34
C SER A 499 1.11 -22.87 -29.38
N GLU A 500 1.48 -21.68 -29.89
CA GLU A 500 0.67 -20.65 -30.56
C GLU A 500 -0.75 -20.31 -30.06
N VAL A 501 -0.99 -19.05 -29.63
CA VAL A 501 -2.13 -18.22 -30.10
C VAL A 501 -1.83 -16.72 -29.89
N HIS A 502 -1.92 -15.99 -31.01
CA HIS A 502 -2.19 -14.58 -31.29
C HIS A 502 -2.11 -13.48 -30.21
N THR A 503 -1.30 -12.48 -30.54
CA THR A 503 -1.23 -11.11 -30.00
C THR A 503 -2.53 -10.32 -30.23
N PHE A 504 -3.06 -9.71 -29.17
CA PHE A 504 -3.90 -8.50 -29.26
C PHE A 504 -3.34 -7.41 -28.36
N SER A 505 -3.14 -6.23 -28.94
CA SER A 505 -2.61 -5.02 -28.32
C SER A 505 -3.69 -4.28 -27.53
N HIS A 506 -3.53 -4.17 -26.21
CA HIS A 506 -4.23 -3.21 -25.35
C HIS A 506 -3.19 -2.48 -24.50
N THR A 507 -2.56 -1.47 -25.08
CA THR A 507 -1.55 -0.62 -24.41
C THR A 507 -2.18 0.57 -23.68
N ASP A 508 -3.41 0.96 -24.02
CA ASP A 508 -3.93 2.26 -23.60
C ASP A 508 -4.70 2.21 -22.25
N ASP A 509 -5.17 1.03 -21.82
CA ASP A 509 -5.83 0.82 -20.51
C ASP A 509 -4.83 0.55 -19.37
N VAL A 510 -3.61 0.11 -19.70
CA VAL A 510 -2.56 -0.22 -18.72
C VAL A 510 -1.93 1.05 -18.17
N ASP A 511 -1.72 2.08 -19.01
CA ASP A 511 -1.09 3.33 -18.60
C ASP A 511 -2.00 4.23 -17.74
N ALA A 512 -3.32 4.18 -17.97
CA ALA A 512 -4.32 4.83 -17.11
C ALA A 512 -4.42 4.16 -15.73
N ALA A 513 -4.35 2.83 -15.69
CA ALA A 513 -4.32 2.05 -14.45
C ALA A 513 -2.99 2.18 -13.68
N ILE A 514 -1.88 2.47 -14.38
CA ILE A 514 -0.58 2.76 -13.76
C ILE A 514 -0.58 4.16 -13.13
N SER A 515 -1.16 5.16 -13.80
CA SER A 515 -1.21 6.54 -13.28
C SER A 515 -2.08 6.69 -12.02
N ALA A 516 -3.23 6.02 -11.96
CA ALA A 516 -4.09 6.02 -10.77
C ALA A 516 -3.46 5.27 -9.57
N ARG A 517 -2.57 4.29 -9.83
CA ARG A 517 -1.81 3.56 -8.79
C ARG A 517 -0.66 4.37 -8.21
N GLN A 518 -0.06 5.25 -9.00
CA GLN A 518 1.02 6.12 -8.57
C GLN A 518 0.53 7.13 -7.51
N GLU A 519 -0.64 7.74 -7.74
CA GLU A 519 -1.22 8.75 -6.85
C GLU A 519 -1.60 8.19 -5.46
N THR A 520 -1.97 6.91 -5.38
CA THR A 520 -2.36 6.25 -4.12
C THR A 520 -1.15 5.87 -3.28
N ILE A 521 -0.05 5.40 -3.90
CA ILE A 521 1.20 5.08 -3.21
C ILE A 521 1.88 6.35 -2.71
N ASP A 522 1.90 7.42 -3.52
CA ASP A 522 2.43 8.73 -3.13
C ASP A 522 1.66 9.32 -1.93
N ARG A 523 0.33 9.09 -1.85
CA ARG A 523 -0.51 9.48 -0.70
C ARG A 523 -0.25 8.63 0.55
N MET A 524 0.09 7.35 0.40
CA MET A 524 0.40 6.44 1.53
C MET A 524 1.75 6.79 2.18
N ILE A 525 2.75 7.16 1.38
CA ILE A 525 4.05 7.63 1.86
C ILE A 525 3.87 8.99 2.58
N LEU A 526 3.09 9.90 2.00
CA LEU A 526 2.80 11.20 2.60
C LEU A 526 2.03 11.07 3.94
N LEU A 527 1.07 10.14 4.05
CA LEU A 527 0.32 9.90 5.29
C LEU A 527 1.16 9.26 6.40
N ALA A 528 2.11 8.38 6.03
CA ALA A 528 3.10 7.84 6.97
C ALA A 528 4.08 8.92 7.47
N GLU A 529 4.38 9.91 6.63
CA GLU A 529 5.21 11.07 6.99
C GLU A 529 4.48 12.11 7.87
N MET A 530 3.15 12.25 7.74
CA MET A 530 2.38 13.32 8.40
C MET A 530 1.96 13.05 9.86
N LYS A 531 2.09 11.83 10.38
CA LYS A 531 1.72 11.47 11.78
C LYS A 531 2.89 11.33 12.76
N CYS A 532 4.12 11.62 12.33
CA CYS A 532 5.31 11.52 13.20
C CYS A 532 5.53 12.79 14.04
N ASP A 533 5.82 12.61 15.33
CA ASP A 533 6.08 13.64 16.35
C ASP A 533 7.00 14.78 15.83
N PRO A 534 6.55 16.05 15.86
CA PRO A 534 7.33 17.21 15.40
C PRO A 534 8.60 17.50 16.22
N LYS A 535 8.92 16.71 17.26
CA LYS A 535 10.12 16.87 18.09
C LYS A 535 11.19 15.79 17.91
N SER A 536 11.06 14.89 16.95
CA SER A 536 12.11 13.91 16.63
C SER A 536 13.35 14.60 16.01
N PRO A 537 14.58 14.39 16.52
CA PRO A 537 15.80 15.02 16.01
C PRO A 537 16.26 14.51 14.62
N TYR A 538 15.45 13.70 13.94
CA TYR A 538 15.77 13.05 12.66
C TYR A 538 15.20 13.74 11.42
N GLN A 539 14.76 15.01 11.53
CA GLN A 539 14.10 15.75 10.44
C GLN A 539 15.06 16.41 9.43
N ILE A 540 16.19 15.80 9.10
CA ILE A 540 17.10 16.31 8.06
C ILE A 540 17.12 15.33 6.87
N CYS A 541 16.61 15.82 5.74
CA CYS A 541 16.59 15.24 4.39
C CYS A 541 15.33 14.46 3.95
N ILE A 542 14.16 15.12 3.92
CA ILE A 542 13.19 14.97 2.81
C ILE A 542 12.63 16.37 2.49
N LEU A 543 13.30 17.11 1.62
CA LEU A 543 12.76 18.32 0.99
C LEU A 543 12.36 17.94 -0.44
N ILE A 544 11.13 17.46 -0.61
CA ILE A 544 10.48 17.42 -1.93
C ILE A 544 10.17 18.88 -2.31
N PRO A 545 10.66 19.41 -3.45
CA PRO A 545 10.33 20.77 -3.84
C PRO A 545 8.84 20.87 -4.21
N LYS A 546 8.04 21.46 -3.32
CA LYS A 546 6.71 22.02 -3.65
C LYS A 546 6.87 23.17 -4.65
N LYS A 547 6.56 22.95 -5.93
CA LYS A 547 6.09 23.96 -6.91
C LYS A 547 5.37 23.20 -8.04
N ARG A 548 4.21 23.58 -8.56
CA ARG A 548 3.27 24.68 -8.34
C ARG A 548 1.98 24.23 -9.03
N TRP A 549 0.84 24.49 -8.40
CA TRP A 549 -0.46 24.44 -9.04
C TRP A 549 -0.53 25.48 -10.17
N PHE A 550 -0.98 25.04 -11.34
CA PHE A 550 -2.01 25.68 -12.15
C PHE A 550 -2.73 24.62 -12.98
#